data_AF-W1S0H2-F1
#
_entry.id   AF-W1S0H2-F1
#
_cell.length_a   1.000
_cell.length_b   1.000
_cell.length_c   1.000
_cell.angle_alpha   90.00
_cell.angle_beta   90.00
_cell.angle_gamma   90.00
#
_symmetry.space_group_name_H-M   'P 1'
#
loop_
_entity.id
_entity.type
_entity.pdbx_description
1 polymer ?
#
loop_
_entity_poly.entity_id
_entity_poly.type
_entity_poly.pdbx_seq_one_letter_code
_entity_poly.pdbx_strand_id
1 'polypeptide(L)' 'MMIVDLIDEVDFKEKLIALGAPVTQEQNLLEVQTTVLSWLKAYPEQTPFVKDLCMEMQKDTTTVLPEVSSVIAAFA' A
#
# COMPACT_ATOMS: atom_id res chain seq x y z
N MET A 1 22.21 14.82 1.57
CA MET A 1 21.38 14.34 0.46
C MET A 1 20.25 13.55 1.09
N MET A 2 19.12 14.19 1.41
CA MET A 2 17.95 13.43 1.86
C MET A 2 17.29 12.91 0.59
N ILE A 3 17.52 11.63 0.28
CA ILE A 3 16.66 10.90 -0.64
C ILE A 3 15.33 10.84 0.10
N VAL A 4 14.40 11.73 -0.24
CA VAL A 4 13.04 11.61 0.26
C VAL A 4 12.46 10.40 -0.45
N ASP A 5 12.06 9.38 0.31
CA ASP A 5 11.41 8.20 -0.26
C ASP A 5 10.03 8.67 -0.71
N LEU A 6 9.87 8.93 -2.00
CA LEU A 6 8.60 9.29 -2.60
C LEU A 6 7.86 7.99 -2.89
N ILE A 7 6.75 7.76 -2.19
CA ILE A 7 5.87 6.62 -2.45
C ILE A 7 4.80 7.07 -3.43
N ASP A 8 4.98 6.68 -4.69
CA ASP A 8 3.95 6.75 -5.71
C ASP A 8 3.17 5.43 -5.84
N GLU A 9 2.27 5.37 -6.82
CA GLU A 9 1.42 4.19 -7.04
C GLU A 9 2.22 2.92 -7.36
N VAL A 10 3.34 3.05 -8.06
CA VAL A 10 4.20 1.92 -8.47
C VAL A 10 4.88 1.35 -7.25
N ASP A 11 5.51 2.20 -6.44
CA ASP A 11 6.15 1.85 -5.17
C ASP A 11 5.17 1.17 -4.20
N PHE A 12 3.96 1.71 -4.10
CA PHE A 12 2.90 1.12 -3.27
C PHE A 12 2.52 -0.29 -3.75
N LYS A 13 2.29 -0.45 -5.06
CA LYS A 13 1.98 -1.75 -5.66
C LYS A 13 3.14 -2.73 -5.50
N GLU A 14 4.38 -2.32 -5.69
CA GLU A 14 5.54 -3.19 -5.51
C GLU A 14 5.64 -3.72 -4.08
N LYS A 15 5.43 -2.86 -3.08
CA LYS A 15 5.44 -3.28 -1.67
C LYS A 15 4.29 -4.23 -1.35
N LEU A 16 3.10 -4.02 -1.93
CA LEU A 16 1.98 -4.97 -1.82
C LEU A 16 2.29 -6.32 -2.46
N ILE A 17 2.87 -6.34 -3.66
CA ILE A 17 3.28 -7.56 -4.36
C ILE A 17 4.35 -8.29 -3.52
N ALA A 18 5.29 -7.56 -2.92
CA ALA A 18 6.30 -8.13 -2.03
C ALA A 18 5.70 -8.77 -0.76
N LEU A 19 4.57 -8.26 -0.27
CA LEU A 19 3.78 -8.90 0.79
C LEU A 19 2.98 -10.13 0.31
N GLY A 20 2.93 -10.37 -1.00
CA GLY A 20 2.16 -11.47 -1.61
C GLY A 20 0.72 -11.09 -1.96
N ALA A 21 0.39 -9.80 -1.98
CA ALA A 21 -0.94 -9.35 -2.41
C ALA A 21 -1.14 -9.69 -3.90
N PRO A 22 -2.34 -10.15 -4.31
CA PRO A 22 -2.65 -10.51 -5.69
C PRO A 22 -2.97 -9.27 -6.53
N VAL A 23 -2.06 -8.29 -6.54
CA VAL A 23 -2.20 -7.03 -7.26
C VAL A 23 -1.21 -6.98 -8.41
N THR A 24 -1.52 -6.24 -9.46
CA THR A 24 -0.62 -6.03 -10.60
C THR A 24 -0.34 -4.56 -10.83
N GLN A 25 0.81 -4.27 -11.47
CA GLN A 25 1.21 -2.90 -11.79
C GLN A 25 0.26 -2.21 -12.77
N GLU A 26 -0.41 -3.00 -13.62
CA GLU A 26 -1.39 -2.52 -14.60
C GLU A 26 -2.73 -2.09 -13.97
N GLN A 27 -3.03 -2.53 -12.75
CA GLN A 27 -4.27 -2.16 -12.06
C GLN A 27 -4.20 -0.72 -11.55
N ASN A 28 -5.33 -0.02 -11.62
CA ASN A 28 -5.46 1.30 -11.00
C ASN A 28 -5.51 1.19 -9.47
N LEU A 29 -5.15 2.27 -8.77
CA LEU A 29 -5.17 2.33 -7.30
C LEU A 29 -6.50 1.87 -6.68
N LEU A 30 -7.63 2.20 -7.31
CA LEU A 30 -8.97 1.79 -6.86
C LEU A 30 -9.19 0.27 -6.95
N GLU A 31 -8.68 -0.36 -8.01
CA GLU A 31 -8.75 -1.81 -8.19
C GLU A 31 -7.80 -2.53 -7.23
N VAL A 32 -6.59 -1.99 -7.06
CA VAL A 32 -5.62 -2.44 -6.06
C VAL A 32 -6.26 -2.39 -4.67
N GLN A 33 -6.89 -1.27 -4.30
CA GLN A 33 -7.59 -1.12 -3.03
C GLN A 33 -8.66 -2.21 -2.83
N THR A 34 -9.53 -2.40 -3.81
CA THR A 34 -10.62 -3.38 -3.75
C THR A 34 -10.08 -4.81 -3.67
N THR A 35 -9.02 -5.10 -4.41
CA THR A 35 -8.36 -6.40 -4.46
C THR A 35 -7.68 -6.70 -3.13
N VAL A 36 -6.92 -5.76 -2.58
CA VAL A 36 -6.26 -5.89 -1.27
C VAL A 36 -7.31 -6.02 -0.16
N LEU A 37 -8.39 -5.23 -0.15
CA LEU A 37 -9.46 -5.38 0.82
C LEU A 37 -10.11 -6.78 0.76
N SER A 38 -10.34 -7.29 -0.44
CA SER A 38 -10.89 -8.64 -0.63
C SER A 38 -9.89 -9.72 -0.22
N TRP A 39 -8.61 -9.51 -0.50
CA TRP A 39 -7.52 -10.38 -0.09
C TRP A 39 -7.37 -10.41 1.43
N LEU A 40 -7.40 -9.27 2.11
CA LEU A 40 -7.36 -9.19 3.58
C LEU A 40 -8.56 -9.87 4.24
N LYS A 41 -9.73 -9.85 3.60
CA LYS A 41 -10.90 -10.63 4.07
C LYS A 41 -10.69 -12.13 3.96
N ALA A 42 -10.03 -12.59 2.89
CA ALA A 42 -9.70 -14.00 2.69
C ALA A 42 -8.51 -14.47 3.54
N TYR A 43 -7.55 -13.58 3.77
CA TYR A 43 -6.30 -13.81 4.50
C TYR A 43 -6.15 -12.77 5.62
N PRO A 44 -6.94 -12.88 6.69
CA PRO A 44 -6.89 -11.92 7.79
C PRO A 44 -5.52 -11.89 8.50
N GLU A 45 -4.72 -12.95 8.38
CA GLU A 45 -3.33 -13.00 8.85
C GLU A 45 -2.41 -11.95 8.19
N GLN A 46 -2.77 -11.45 7.00
CA GLN A 46 -2.02 -10.44 6.27
C GLN A 46 -2.34 -9.00 6.70
N THR A 47 -3.46 -8.82 7.42
CA THR A 47 -3.90 -7.51 7.95
C THR A 47 -2.81 -6.79 8.76
N PRO A 48 -2.12 -7.42 9.74
CA PRO A 48 -1.06 -6.73 10.48
C PRO A 48 0.10 -6.29 9.56
N PHE A 49 0.45 -7.05 8.53
CA PHE A 49 1.53 -6.69 7.61
C PHE A 49 1.16 -5.48 6.73
N VAL A 50 -0.06 -5.45 6.20
CA VAL A 50 -0.55 -4.29 5.43
C VAL A 50 -0.67 -3.05 6.31
N LYS A 51 -1.12 -3.20 7.57
CA LYS A 51 -1.14 -2.09 8.53
C LYS A 51 0.26 -1.57 8.86
N ASP A 52 1.21 -2.47 9.09
CA ASP A 52 2.61 -2.10 9.36
C ASP A 52 3.19 -1.34 8.16
N LEU A 53 2.96 -1.83 6.94
CA LEU A 53 3.36 -1.14 5.71
C LEU A 53 2.76 0.26 5.62
N CYS A 54 1.46 0.39 5.90
CA CYS A 54 0.76 1.68 5.92
C CYS A 54 1.32 2.64 6.98
N MET A 55 1.75 2.13 8.14
CA MET A 55 2.39 2.93 9.19
C MET A 55 3.81 3.34 8.81
N GLU A 56 4.60 2.45 8.22
CA GLU A 56 5.95 2.75 7.72
C GLU A 56 5.89 3.84 6.64
N MET A 57 4.93 3.77 5.72
CA MET A 57 4.74 4.77 4.67
C MET A 57 4.30 6.14 5.21
N GLN A 58 3.62 6.18 6.35
CA GLN A 58 3.19 7.42 7.00
C GLN A 58 4.25 8.01 7.94
N LYS A 59 5.47 7.45 7.98
CA LYS A 59 6.57 8.07 8.73
C LYS A 59 7.00 9.39 8.09
N ASP A 60 7.37 10.36 8.93
CA ASP A 60 7.80 11.72 8.57
C ASP A 60 8.94 11.78 7.51
N THR A 61 9.67 10.68 7.34
CA THR A 61 10.77 10.55 6.37
C THR A 61 10.33 10.18 4.96
N THR A 62 9.05 9.86 4.77
CA THR A 62 8.49 9.32 3.52
C THR A 62 7.42 10.27 3.00
N THR A 63 7.56 10.70 1.74
CA THR A 63 6.54 11.53 1.09
C THR A 63 5.62 10.62 0.31
N VAL A 64 4.37 10.46 0.75
CA VAL A 64 3.37 9.64 0.05
C VAL A 64 2.49 10.53 -0.80
N LEU A 65 2.24 10.12 -2.05
CA LEU A 65 1.28 10.83 -2.90
C LEU A 65 -0.14 10.79 -2.28
N PRO A 66 -0.94 11.86 -2.42
CA PRO A 66 -2.27 11.94 -1.82
C PRO A 66 -3.22 10.84 -2.29
N GLU A 67 -3.06 10.35 -3.52
CA GLU A 67 -3.85 9.25 -4.08
C GLU A 67 -3.56 7.94 -3.36
N VAL A 68 -2.28 7.65 -3.10
CA VAL A 68 -1.85 6.47 -2.33
C VAL A 68 -2.22 6.62 -0.86
N SER A 69 -2.05 7.81 -0.29
CA SER A 69 -2.46 8.10 1.09
C SER A 69 -3.95 7.85 1.32
N SER A 70 -4.79 8.20 0.34
CA SER A 70 -6.24 7.92 0.38
C SER A 70 -6.54 6.42 0.41
N VAL A 71 -5.77 5.63 -0.34
CA VAL A 71 -5.88 4.17 -0.37
C VAL A 71 -5.40 3.57 0.97
N ILE A 72 -4.26 4.03 1.49
CA ILE A 72 -3.72 3.65 2.80
C ILE A 72 -4.74 3.92 3.92
N ALA A 73 -5.38 5.09 3.91
CA ALA A 73 -6.38 5.46 4.90
C ALA A 73 -7.60 4.53 4.91
N ALA A 74 -7.89 3.85 3.81
CA ALA A 74 -8.97 2.87 3.76
C ALA A 74 -8.63 1.51 4.40
N PHE A 75 -7.34 1.26 4.67
CA PHE A 75 -6.86 0.06 5.37
C PHE A 75 -6.54 0.31 6.85
N ALA A 76 -6.55 1.58 7.29
CA ALA A 76 -6.22 2.00 8.65
C ALA A 76 -7.30 1.58 9.67
#